data_AF-A0A1E1X7I6-F1
#
_entry.id   AF-A0A1E1X7I6-F1
#
_cell.length_a   1.000
_cell.length_b   1.000
_cell.length_c   1.000
_cell.angle_alpha   90.00
_cell.angle_beta   90.00
_cell.angle_gamma   90.00
#
_symmetry.space_group_name_H-M   'P 1'
#
loop_
_entity.id
_entity.type
_entity.pdbx_description
1 polymer ?
#
loop_
_entity_poly.entity_id
_entity_poly.type
_entity_poly.pdbx_seq_one_letter_code
_entity_poly.pdbx_strand_id
1 'polypeptide(L)'
;MRIIGAVCIAACICAAAGFAANPTATSSESPPIPDGEDDPEFWRQTGQDSISRLLSSPVVDAPAKNVIVFVGDGMGISTVTASRIYRAQRDSEQPGEEGSLSFERFPYTALVKTYAVDRQVTDSAASATALFCGAKTKMAMLGLSARANVSECDSAAGNELHSFIKKAQDRGMATGLVTTTRVTHATPAALYAHVAHRDWEMDSKMPKRTRCKDIARQLVEDEPGKNLNVILGGGLAYFKDKQRGGGKRSDGLDLVDQWKKDKKNRKFVGSREELLAIDTNKTEYLLGLFSGDHMSYELYRQEKQPSLVDMVVTAIEILRRRGDGFALMVEGGRIDHGHHENRAALALRETAELSDAVAAALELVDLQDTLVLVTADHSHSFTLNGYPARGNPILGVAGLSEKDGLPYTT
;
A
#
# COMPACT_ATOMS: atom_id res chain seq x y z
N MET A 1 37.66 -65.89 37.03
CA MET A 1 37.22 -64.96 38.08
C MET A 1 37.43 -63.54 37.56
N ARG A 2 36.35 -62.74 37.50
CA ARG A 2 36.25 -61.30 37.11
C ARG A 2 36.50 -60.87 35.63
N ILE A 3 35.39 -60.38 35.05
CA ILE A 3 35.14 -59.15 34.26
C ILE A 3 36.02 -58.83 33.04
N ILE A 4 35.40 -58.81 31.85
CA ILE A 4 35.33 -57.72 30.83
C ILE A 4 34.04 -58.00 30.02
N GLY A 5 32.96 -57.20 29.99
CA GLY A 5 32.85 -55.86 29.44
C GLY A 5 32.43 -55.91 27.96
N ALA A 6 31.17 -56.28 27.65
CA ALA A 6 30.65 -56.32 26.28
C ALA A 6 29.80 -55.06 25.98
N VAL A 7 30.27 -54.30 24.98
CA VAL A 7 29.65 -53.10 24.44
C VAL A 7 28.55 -53.53 23.45
N CYS A 8 27.30 -53.14 23.70
CA CYS A 8 26.23 -53.20 22.71
C CYS A 8 26.03 -51.82 22.11
N ILE A 9 26.49 -51.61 20.87
CA ILE A 9 26.08 -50.49 20.03
C ILE A 9 24.96 -51.02 19.13
N ALA A 10 23.72 -50.69 19.45
CA ALA A 10 22.59 -50.88 18.55
C ALA A 10 22.56 -49.70 17.57
N ALA A 11 22.76 -49.98 16.29
CA ALA A 11 22.60 -49.02 15.21
C ALA A 11 21.11 -48.68 15.03
N CYS A 12 20.71 -47.48 15.46
CA CYS A 12 19.44 -46.90 15.04
C CYS A 12 19.61 -46.29 13.64
N ILE A 13 19.03 -46.96 12.65
CA ILE A 13 18.84 -46.43 11.29
C ILE A 13 17.85 -45.27 11.39
N CYS A 14 18.35 -44.03 11.35
CA CYS A 14 17.50 -42.87 11.08
C CYS A 14 17.21 -42.83 9.58
N ALA A 15 15.97 -43.15 9.20
CA ALA A 15 15.45 -42.83 7.89
C ALA A 15 15.36 -41.30 7.76
N ALA A 16 16.35 -40.69 7.12
CA ALA A 16 16.25 -39.33 6.65
C ALA A 16 15.25 -39.31 5.49
N ALA A 17 14.01 -38.89 5.76
CA ALA A 17 13.07 -38.51 4.72
C ALA A 17 13.58 -37.22 4.06
N GLY A 18 14.43 -37.38 3.05
CA GLY A 18 14.85 -36.30 2.18
C GLY A 18 13.68 -35.86 1.31
N PHE A 19 12.99 -34.79 1.70
CA PHE A 19 12.24 -33.97 0.75
C PHE A 19 13.25 -33.10 -0.03
N ALA A 20 14.01 -33.75 -0.91
CA ALA A 20 14.67 -33.06 -2.02
C ALA A 20 13.72 -33.15 -3.21
N ALA A 21 12.69 -32.30 -3.23
CA ALA A 21 12.01 -32.01 -4.47
C ALA A 21 12.98 -31.16 -5.30
N ASN A 22 13.80 -31.81 -6.14
CA ASN A 22 14.44 -31.12 -7.24
C ASN A 22 13.32 -30.51 -8.09
N PRO A 23 13.23 -29.18 -8.26
CA PRO A 23 12.35 -28.63 -9.26
C PRO A 23 12.95 -29.05 -10.60
N THR A 24 12.43 -30.12 -11.17
CA THR A 24 12.73 -30.49 -12.55
C THR A 24 12.26 -29.32 -13.40
N ALA A 25 13.18 -28.71 -14.16
CA ALA A 25 12.83 -27.84 -15.27
C ALA A 25 12.02 -28.68 -16.25
N THR A 26 10.70 -28.66 -16.09
CA THR A 26 9.80 -29.13 -17.14
C THR A 26 10.05 -28.20 -18.31
N SER A 27 10.50 -28.76 -19.44
CA SER A 27 10.41 -28.09 -20.73
C SER A 27 8.94 -27.70 -20.91
N SER A 28 8.59 -26.46 -20.59
CA SER A 28 7.23 -25.98 -20.78
C SER A 28 7.04 -25.83 -22.28
N GLU A 29 6.34 -26.81 -22.87
CA GLU A 29 5.65 -26.52 -24.13
C GLU A 29 4.86 -25.23 -23.90
N SER A 30 5.01 -24.28 -24.80
CA SER A 30 4.24 -23.04 -24.72
C SER A 30 2.76 -23.44 -24.73
N PRO A 31 1.92 -22.87 -23.85
CA PRO A 31 0.48 -23.05 -23.98
C PRO A 31 0.05 -22.64 -25.39
N PRO A 32 -1.06 -23.22 -25.91
CA PRO A 32 -1.58 -22.85 -27.20
C PRO A 32 -1.73 -21.33 -27.27
N ILE A 33 -1.35 -20.77 -28.42
CA ILE A 33 -1.54 -19.34 -28.70
C ILE A 33 -3.03 -19.03 -28.48
N PRO A 34 -3.38 -18.01 -27.69
CA PRO A 34 -4.78 -17.64 -27.49
C PRO A 34 -5.50 -17.41 -28.82
N ASP A 35 -6.77 -17.77 -28.88
CA ASP A 35 -7.56 -17.76 -30.11
C ASP A 35 -7.45 -16.41 -30.85
N GLY A 36 -6.97 -16.47 -32.10
CA GLY A 36 -6.82 -15.32 -32.99
C GLY A 36 -5.50 -14.56 -32.87
N GLU A 37 -4.70 -14.75 -31.81
CA GLU A 37 -3.41 -14.04 -31.67
C GLU A 37 -2.35 -14.45 -32.72
N ASP A 38 -2.55 -15.58 -33.40
CA ASP A 38 -1.75 -16.03 -34.55
C ASP A 38 -2.12 -15.31 -35.86
N ASP A 39 -3.30 -14.67 -35.92
CA ASP A 39 -3.75 -13.85 -37.04
C ASP A 39 -3.36 -12.38 -36.87
N PRO A 40 -2.59 -11.78 -37.80
CA PRO A 40 -2.30 -10.35 -37.81
C PRO A 40 -3.54 -9.43 -37.75
N GLU A 41 -4.71 -9.89 -38.19
CA GLU A 41 -5.95 -9.10 -38.11
C GLU A 41 -6.42 -8.88 -36.68
N PHE A 42 -6.23 -9.85 -35.78
CA PHE A 42 -6.54 -9.70 -34.36
C PHE A 42 -5.80 -8.50 -33.75
N TRP A 43 -4.50 -8.37 -34.05
CA TRP A 43 -3.67 -7.28 -33.55
C TRP A 43 -4.05 -5.94 -34.17
N ARG A 44 -4.38 -5.91 -35.46
CA ARG A 44 -4.89 -4.70 -36.13
C ARG A 44 -6.20 -4.26 -35.50
N GLN A 45 -7.14 -5.17 -35.28
CA GLN A 45 -8.45 -4.86 -34.68
C GLN A 45 -8.29 -4.37 -33.24
N THR A 46 -7.48 -5.04 -32.41
CA THR A 46 -7.18 -4.60 -31.04
C THR A 46 -6.58 -3.18 -31.01
N GLY A 47 -5.73 -2.86 -31.98
CA GLY A 47 -5.19 -1.52 -32.19
C GLY A 47 -6.27 -0.49 -32.57
N GLN A 48 -7.17 -0.83 -33.50
CA GLN A 48 -8.29 0.04 -33.89
C GLN A 48 -9.28 0.27 -32.74
N ASP A 49 -9.56 -0.75 -31.94
CA ASP A 49 -10.43 -0.65 -30.77
C ASP A 49 -9.80 0.27 -29.72
N SER A 50 -8.49 0.17 -29.52
CA SER A 50 -7.73 1.05 -28.61
C SER A 50 -7.78 2.51 -29.07
N ILE A 51 -7.56 2.77 -30.36
CA ILE A 51 -7.67 4.11 -30.94
C ILE A 51 -9.10 4.64 -30.79
N SER A 52 -10.10 3.85 -31.14
CA SER A 52 -11.51 4.23 -31.08
C SER A 52 -11.93 4.59 -29.65
N ARG A 53 -11.53 3.78 -28.66
CA ARG A 53 -11.77 4.05 -27.24
C ARG A 53 -11.14 5.37 -26.80
N LEU A 54 -9.88 5.62 -27.16
CA LEU A 54 -9.18 6.86 -26.79
C LEU A 54 -9.82 8.09 -27.44
N LEU A 55 -10.20 8.01 -28.72
CA LEU A 55 -10.87 9.11 -29.43
C LEU A 55 -12.28 9.38 -28.92
N SER A 56 -12.97 8.36 -28.41
CA SER A 56 -14.31 8.50 -27.80
C SER A 56 -14.28 8.94 -26.33
N SER A 57 -13.11 8.92 -25.68
CA SER A 57 -13.00 9.22 -24.25
C SER A 57 -13.28 10.71 -24.01
N PRO A 58 -14.24 11.08 -23.16
CA PRO A 58 -14.56 12.48 -22.91
C PRO A 58 -13.37 13.18 -22.24
N VAL A 59 -13.00 14.34 -22.77
CA VAL A 59 -12.07 15.25 -22.09
C VAL A 59 -12.88 16.03 -21.06
N VAL A 60 -12.60 15.78 -19.79
CA VAL A 60 -13.20 16.53 -18.67
C VAL A 60 -12.38 17.79 -18.44
N ASP A 61 -12.84 18.91 -19.01
CA ASP A 61 -12.28 20.26 -18.81
C ASP A 61 -13.10 21.04 -17.77
N ALA A 62 -13.13 20.50 -16.54
CA ALA A 62 -13.84 21.08 -15.41
C ALA A 62 -13.07 20.85 -14.11
N PRO A 63 -13.21 21.75 -13.10
CA PRO A 63 -12.62 21.50 -11.79
C PRO A 63 -13.19 20.24 -11.13
N ALA A 64 -12.32 19.39 -10.59
CA ALA A 64 -12.74 18.24 -9.83
C ALA A 64 -13.32 18.65 -8.47
N LYS A 65 -14.53 18.15 -8.17
CA LYS A 65 -15.18 18.22 -6.85
C LYS A 65 -14.53 17.25 -5.87
N ASN A 66 -14.12 16.08 -6.34
CA ASN A 66 -13.52 15.04 -5.50
C ASN A 66 -12.13 14.66 -6.02
N VAL A 67 -11.24 14.27 -5.11
CA VAL A 67 -9.89 13.79 -5.45
C VAL A 67 -9.60 12.50 -4.69
N ILE A 68 -9.22 11.44 -5.40
CA ILE A 68 -8.74 10.19 -4.80
C ILE A 68 -7.33 9.91 -5.32
N VAL A 69 -6.37 9.76 -4.41
CA VAL A 69 -4.98 9.42 -4.73
C VAL A 69 -4.68 8.03 -4.18
N PHE A 70 -4.53 7.06 -5.07
CA PHE A 70 -4.04 5.73 -4.75
C PHE A 70 -2.51 5.69 -4.86
N VAL A 71 -1.86 5.17 -3.82
CA VAL A 71 -0.42 4.95 -3.77
C VAL A 71 -0.13 3.48 -3.56
N GLY A 72 0.52 2.84 -4.52
CA GLY A 72 1.17 1.54 -4.30
C GLY A 72 2.59 1.79 -3.80
N ASP A 73 2.82 1.63 -2.50
CA ASP A 73 4.16 1.85 -1.90
C ASP A 73 5.15 0.84 -2.52
N GLY A 74 6.23 1.33 -3.12
CA GLY A 74 7.21 0.48 -3.82
C GLY A 74 6.72 -0.17 -5.13
N MET A 75 5.55 0.21 -5.66
CA MET A 75 4.92 -0.40 -6.84
C MET A 75 5.52 0.11 -8.16
N GLY A 76 6.74 -0.34 -8.46
CA GLY A 76 7.44 -0.04 -9.72
C GLY A 76 6.75 -0.61 -10.97
N ILE A 77 7.24 -0.23 -12.16
CA ILE A 77 6.70 -0.70 -13.44
C ILE A 77 6.80 -2.24 -13.58
N SER A 78 7.89 -2.83 -13.08
CA SER A 78 8.05 -4.28 -13.04
C SER A 78 7.03 -4.95 -12.14
N THR A 79 6.76 -4.37 -10.96
CA THR A 79 5.69 -4.83 -10.05
C THR A 79 4.33 -4.76 -10.73
N VAL A 80 3.98 -3.65 -11.40
CA VAL A 80 2.72 -3.50 -12.15
C VAL A 80 2.57 -4.62 -13.19
N THR A 81 3.60 -4.86 -14.00
CA THR A 81 3.57 -5.88 -15.05
C THR A 81 3.43 -7.30 -14.48
N ALA A 82 4.25 -7.65 -13.48
CA ALA A 82 4.17 -8.96 -12.84
C ALA A 82 2.82 -9.17 -12.13
N SER A 83 2.26 -8.13 -11.51
CA SER A 83 0.97 -8.19 -10.82
C SER A 83 -0.20 -8.38 -11.76
N ARG A 84 -0.17 -7.76 -12.95
CA ARG A 84 -1.15 -8.00 -14.01
C ARG A 84 -1.19 -9.49 -14.39
N ILE A 85 -0.02 -10.07 -14.68
CA ILE A 85 0.12 -11.49 -15.03
C ILE A 85 -0.34 -12.37 -13.87
N TYR A 86 0.15 -12.09 -12.66
CA TYR A 86 -0.22 -12.82 -11.44
C TYR A 86 -1.73 -12.85 -11.22
N ARG A 87 -2.39 -11.70 -11.31
CA ARG A 87 -3.83 -11.56 -11.10
C ARG A 87 -4.61 -12.35 -12.14
N ALA A 88 -4.26 -12.21 -13.42
CA ALA A 88 -4.95 -12.90 -14.50
C ALA A 88 -4.77 -14.43 -14.43
N GLN A 89 -3.56 -14.93 -14.15
CA GLN A 89 -3.30 -16.37 -13.94
C GLN A 89 -4.02 -16.95 -12.73
N ARG A 90 -4.24 -16.15 -11.68
CA ARG A 90 -4.91 -16.57 -10.46
C ARG A 90 -6.43 -16.58 -10.61
N ASP A 91 -6.98 -15.56 -11.26
CA ASP A 91 -8.42 -15.29 -11.30
C ASP A 91 -9.11 -15.84 -12.55
N SER A 92 -8.34 -16.38 -13.51
CA SER A 92 -8.85 -16.94 -14.76
C SER A 92 -7.97 -18.09 -15.28
N GLU A 93 -8.45 -18.80 -16.30
CA GLU A 93 -7.66 -19.81 -17.02
C GLU A 93 -6.78 -19.21 -18.12
N GLN A 94 -6.73 -17.87 -18.23
CA GLN A 94 -5.95 -17.19 -19.24
C GLN A 94 -4.44 -17.23 -18.92
N PRO A 95 -3.56 -17.17 -19.93
CA PRO A 95 -2.12 -17.21 -19.69
C PRO A 95 -1.61 -16.02 -18.86
N GLY A 96 -2.28 -14.87 -18.95
CA GLY A 96 -2.18 -13.77 -18.01
C GLY A 96 -1.52 -12.50 -18.54
N GLU A 97 -0.69 -12.58 -19.58
CA GLU A 97 -0.02 -11.42 -20.17
C GLU A 97 -0.99 -10.40 -20.78
N GLU A 98 -2.11 -10.89 -21.32
CA GLU A 98 -3.24 -10.09 -21.84
C GLU A 98 -4.13 -9.49 -20.76
N GLY A 99 -3.90 -9.84 -19.49
CA GLY A 99 -4.64 -9.29 -18.36
C GLY A 99 -4.53 -7.76 -18.26
N SER A 100 -5.22 -7.18 -17.28
CA SER A 100 -5.10 -5.75 -16.97
C SER A 100 -5.40 -5.53 -15.49
N LEU A 101 -4.61 -4.70 -14.84
CA LEU A 101 -5.01 -4.04 -13.61
C LEU A 101 -6.02 -2.94 -13.94
N SER A 102 -6.91 -2.63 -13.00
CA SER A 102 -8.01 -1.68 -13.21
C SER A 102 -7.51 -0.30 -13.67
N PHE A 103 -6.40 0.17 -13.10
CA PHE A 103 -5.79 1.45 -13.41
C PHE A 103 -4.98 1.50 -14.71
N GLU A 104 -4.63 0.35 -15.32
CA GLU A 104 -4.00 0.33 -16.66
C GLU A 104 -4.96 0.77 -17.77
N ARG A 105 -6.26 0.88 -17.47
CA ARG A 105 -7.28 1.40 -18.39
C ARG A 105 -7.42 2.91 -18.37
N PHE A 106 -6.73 3.60 -17.45
CA PHE A 106 -6.82 5.06 -17.32
C PHE A 106 -6.35 5.73 -18.63
N PRO A 107 -7.00 6.85 -19.03
CA PRO A 107 -6.70 7.49 -20.32
C PRO A 107 -5.40 8.30 -20.33
N TYR A 108 -4.82 8.59 -19.16
CA TYR A 108 -3.62 9.43 -19.02
C TYR A 108 -2.54 8.71 -18.20
N THR A 109 -1.31 8.73 -18.71
CA THR A 109 -0.15 8.11 -18.08
C THR A 109 1.04 9.06 -18.11
N ALA A 110 1.82 9.09 -17.04
CA ALA A 110 3.06 9.87 -16.96
C ALA A 110 4.12 9.09 -16.16
N LEU A 111 5.39 9.44 -16.38
CA LEU A 111 6.52 8.94 -15.59
C LEU A 111 6.90 9.96 -14.53
N VAL A 112 7.16 9.49 -13.30
CA VAL A 112 7.50 10.33 -12.15
C VAL A 112 8.97 10.11 -11.76
N LYS A 113 9.74 11.21 -11.60
CA LYS A 113 11.14 11.17 -11.13
C LYS A 113 11.19 11.25 -9.61
N THR A 114 11.54 10.15 -8.95
CA THR A 114 11.33 9.97 -7.50
C THR A 114 12.48 10.38 -6.59
N TYR A 115 13.65 10.79 -7.10
CA TYR A 115 14.80 11.17 -6.26
C TYR A 115 14.44 12.15 -5.13
N ALA A 116 15.03 11.98 -3.94
CA ALA A 116 14.93 12.95 -2.84
C ALA A 116 15.98 14.06 -3.01
N VAL A 117 15.86 15.16 -2.27
CA VAL A 117 16.84 16.27 -2.37
C VAL A 117 18.27 15.82 -2.08
N ASP A 118 18.43 14.84 -1.18
CA ASP A 118 19.73 14.33 -0.74
C ASP A 118 20.02 12.87 -1.12
N ARG A 119 19.13 12.20 -1.87
CA ARG A 119 19.29 10.79 -2.28
C ARG A 119 18.78 10.54 -3.70
N GLN A 120 19.53 9.72 -4.44
CA GLN A 120 19.10 9.25 -5.77
C GLN A 120 17.91 8.28 -5.65
N VAL A 121 17.98 7.35 -4.70
CA VAL A 121 16.88 6.46 -4.32
C VAL A 121 16.23 7.03 -3.07
N THR A 122 14.99 7.50 -3.19
CA THR A 122 14.21 8.07 -2.08
C THR A 122 13.74 6.98 -1.13
N ASP A 123 13.29 7.38 0.06
CA ASP A 123 12.42 6.58 0.91
C ASP A 123 10.97 7.07 0.82
N SER A 124 10.03 6.31 1.40
CA SER A 124 8.60 6.64 1.43
C SER A 124 8.27 7.99 2.09
N ALA A 125 9.07 8.49 3.02
CA ALA A 125 8.80 9.76 3.67
C ALA A 125 9.03 10.96 2.76
N ALA A 126 10.20 11.00 2.10
CA ALA A 126 10.54 12.10 1.21
C ALA A 126 9.70 12.07 -0.08
N SER A 127 9.39 10.88 -0.60
CA SER A 127 8.51 10.72 -1.77
C SER A 127 7.07 11.13 -1.45
N ALA A 128 6.49 10.68 -0.33
CA ALA A 128 5.14 11.07 0.07
C ALA A 128 5.03 12.57 0.34
N THR A 129 6.05 13.20 0.92
CA THR A 129 6.11 14.67 1.05
C THR A 129 6.08 15.35 -0.32
N ALA A 130 6.81 14.83 -1.31
CA ALA A 130 6.79 15.37 -2.67
C ALA A 130 5.42 15.20 -3.34
N LEU A 131 4.83 14.01 -3.23
CA LEU A 131 3.51 13.69 -3.81
C LEU A 131 2.40 14.54 -3.21
N PHE A 132 2.37 14.70 -1.88
CA PHE A 132 1.21 15.29 -1.20
C PHE A 132 1.37 16.77 -0.92
N CYS A 133 2.59 17.25 -0.68
CA CYS A 133 2.85 18.65 -0.37
C CYS A 133 3.38 19.45 -1.56
N GLY A 134 3.77 18.78 -2.65
CA GLY A 134 4.23 19.43 -3.89
C GLY A 134 5.66 19.96 -3.83
N ALA A 135 6.47 19.54 -2.86
CA ALA A 135 7.88 19.91 -2.75
C ALA A 135 8.73 18.72 -2.30
N LYS A 136 9.88 18.51 -2.96
CA LYS A 136 10.85 17.49 -2.56
C LYS A 136 11.55 17.88 -1.25
N THR A 137 11.91 16.88 -0.47
CA THR A 137 12.63 17.05 0.80
C THR A 137 13.76 16.03 0.96
N LYS A 138 14.42 16.03 2.12
CA LYS A 138 15.47 15.05 2.47
C LYS A 138 14.84 13.74 2.96
N MET A 139 15.56 12.64 2.76
CA MET A 139 15.18 11.31 3.22
C MET A 139 14.72 11.31 4.69
N ALA A 140 13.73 10.49 5.03
CA ALA A 140 13.13 10.33 6.35
C ALA A 140 12.29 11.51 6.90
N MET A 141 12.29 12.69 6.26
CA MET A 141 11.46 13.81 6.72
C MET A 141 10.05 13.75 6.14
N LEU A 142 9.05 14.10 6.95
CA LEU A 142 7.64 14.12 6.58
C LEU A 142 7.09 15.54 6.69
N GLY A 143 6.53 16.05 5.59
CA GLY A 143 5.85 17.35 5.58
C GLY A 143 6.79 18.53 5.87
N LEU A 144 8.11 18.37 5.78
CA LEU A 144 9.06 19.46 6.00
C LEU A 144 9.81 19.80 4.71
N SER A 145 10.15 21.06 4.51
CA SER A 145 11.03 21.48 3.43
C SER A 145 12.46 20.99 3.65
N ALA A 146 13.26 20.92 2.59
CA ALA A 146 14.66 20.50 2.67
C ALA A 146 15.57 21.46 3.49
N ARG A 147 15.05 22.61 3.95
CA ARG A 147 15.77 23.51 4.86
C ARG A 147 15.82 22.97 6.30
N ALA A 148 14.88 22.11 6.69
CA ALA A 148 14.94 21.40 7.96
C ALA A 148 16.11 20.39 7.97
N ASN A 149 16.50 19.98 9.18
CA ASN A 149 17.55 19.01 9.42
C ASN A 149 16.95 17.67 9.85
N VAL A 150 17.44 16.58 9.25
CA VAL A 150 16.97 15.23 9.55
C VAL A 150 17.25 14.91 11.02
N SER A 151 16.27 14.33 11.71
CA SER A 151 16.34 13.96 13.13
C SER A 151 16.53 15.12 14.12
N GLU A 152 16.40 16.37 13.69
CA GLU A 152 16.45 17.55 14.57
C GLU A 152 15.07 18.17 14.73
N CYS A 153 14.39 17.83 15.83
CA CYS A 153 13.02 18.27 16.11
C CYS A 153 12.84 19.80 15.98
N ASP A 154 13.71 20.59 16.60
CA ASP A 154 13.57 22.05 16.62
C ASP A 154 13.73 22.68 15.22
N SER A 155 14.28 21.94 14.24
CA SER A 155 14.39 22.41 12.85
C SER A 155 13.08 22.32 12.05
N ALA A 156 12.06 21.65 12.59
CA ALA A 156 10.75 21.54 11.95
C ALA A 156 10.02 22.90 11.88
N ALA A 157 10.15 23.70 12.94
CA ALA A 157 9.47 24.98 13.08
C ALA A 157 9.82 25.95 11.94
N GLY A 158 8.82 26.41 11.21
CA GLY A 158 8.97 27.32 10.07
C GLY A 158 9.35 26.64 8.75
N ASN A 159 9.45 25.31 8.72
CA ASN A 159 9.74 24.52 7.54
C ASN A 159 8.58 23.60 7.13
N GLU A 160 7.41 23.74 7.75
CA GLU A 160 6.23 22.93 7.50
C GLU A 160 5.68 23.13 6.08
N LEU A 161 5.27 22.03 5.46
CA LEU A 161 4.63 21.96 4.16
C LEU A 161 3.23 21.38 4.35
N HIS A 162 2.23 22.06 3.80
CA HIS A 162 0.85 21.60 3.88
C HIS A 162 0.49 20.71 2.68
N SER A 163 -0.05 19.53 2.99
CA SER A 163 -0.51 18.55 2.02
C SER A 163 -1.77 18.98 1.27
N PHE A 164 -2.12 18.28 0.21
CA PHE A 164 -3.40 18.46 -0.49
C PHE A 164 -4.61 18.21 0.42
N ILE A 165 -4.48 17.37 1.46
CA ILE A 165 -5.53 17.14 2.47
C ILE A 165 -5.77 18.40 3.29
N LYS A 166 -4.72 19.09 3.77
CA LYS A 166 -4.88 20.37 4.46
C LYS A 166 -5.56 21.40 3.56
N LYS A 167 -5.14 21.47 2.30
CA LYS A 167 -5.74 22.38 1.30
C LYS A 167 -7.21 22.05 1.02
N ALA A 168 -7.59 20.78 1.04
CA ALA A 168 -8.98 20.33 0.91
C ALA A 168 -9.83 20.73 2.13
N GLN A 169 -9.30 20.53 3.34
CA GLN A 169 -9.96 20.97 4.58
C GLN A 169 -10.15 22.50 4.61
N ASP A 170 -9.17 23.28 4.15
CA ASP A 170 -9.27 24.74 4.05
C ASP A 170 -10.37 25.21 3.10
N ARG A 171 -10.85 24.33 2.22
CA ARG A 171 -11.98 24.55 1.31
C ARG A 171 -13.28 23.93 1.80
N GLY A 172 -13.32 23.39 3.03
CA GLY A 172 -14.50 22.74 3.61
C GLY A 172 -14.75 21.31 3.15
N MET A 173 -13.87 20.72 2.32
CA MET A 173 -14.04 19.37 1.81
C MET A 173 -13.93 18.32 2.93
N ALA A 174 -14.63 17.19 2.75
CA ALA A 174 -14.39 16.01 3.59
C ALA A 174 -13.01 15.42 3.29
N THR A 175 -12.32 14.88 4.29
CA THR A 175 -10.98 14.31 4.07
C THR A 175 -10.79 12.97 4.75
N GLY A 176 -10.04 12.08 4.12
CA GLY A 176 -9.74 10.77 4.69
C GLY A 176 -8.44 10.15 4.22
N LEU A 177 -7.99 9.16 4.98
CA LEU A 177 -6.89 8.27 4.64
C LEU A 177 -7.29 6.81 4.89
N VAL A 178 -6.86 5.94 3.98
CA VAL A 178 -7.03 4.49 4.06
C VAL A 178 -5.69 3.84 3.74
N THR A 179 -5.25 2.87 4.53
CA THR A 179 -3.99 2.17 4.29
C THR A 179 -3.98 0.76 4.87
N THR A 180 -3.22 -0.15 4.25
CA THR A 180 -2.87 -1.45 4.86
C THR A 180 -1.68 -1.38 5.83
N THR A 181 -1.03 -0.22 5.97
CA THR A 181 0.08 0.00 6.91
C THR A 181 -0.44 0.51 8.27
N ARG A 182 0.47 1.01 9.12
CA ARG A 182 0.06 1.76 10.31
C ARG A 182 -0.40 3.13 9.80
N VAL A 183 -1.46 3.69 10.35
CA VAL A 183 -1.89 5.06 9.96
C VAL A 183 -0.85 6.15 10.29
N THR A 184 0.18 5.79 11.07
CA THR A 184 1.36 6.59 11.42
C THR A 184 2.59 6.31 10.54
N HIS A 185 2.50 5.37 9.60
CA HIS A 185 3.56 5.08 8.63
C HIS A 185 3.82 6.31 7.73
N ALA A 186 4.98 6.34 7.07
CA ALA A 186 5.44 7.51 6.34
C ALA A 186 4.43 8.05 5.30
N THR A 187 3.90 7.18 4.44
CA THR A 187 2.95 7.58 3.39
C THR A 187 1.69 8.24 3.96
N PRO A 188 0.90 7.62 4.87
CA PRO A 188 -0.25 8.30 5.46
C PRO A 188 0.15 9.49 6.33
N ALA A 189 1.28 9.43 7.05
CA ALA A 189 1.74 10.51 7.90
C ALA A 189 2.09 11.78 7.14
N ALA A 190 2.63 11.70 5.92
CA ALA A 190 2.92 12.88 5.10
C ALA A 190 1.68 13.73 4.76
N LEU A 191 0.46 13.19 4.93
CA LEU A 191 -0.77 13.97 4.78
C LEU A 191 -1.00 14.95 5.93
N TYR A 192 -0.49 14.67 7.14
CA TYR A 192 -0.87 15.41 8.33
C TYR A 192 0.27 15.78 9.28
N ALA A 193 1.38 15.07 9.25
CA ALA A 193 2.48 15.23 10.18
C ALA A 193 3.60 16.10 9.61
N HIS A 194 4.23 16.85 10.49
CA HIS A 194 5.44 17.63 10.27
C HIS A 194 6.52 17.11 11.22
N VAL A 195 7.37 16.19 10.75
CA VAL A 195 8.42 15.58 11.57
C VAL A 195 9.73 15.44 10.83
N ALA A 196 10.82 15.65 11.56
CA ALA A 196 12.18 15.53 11.06
C ALA A 196 12.65 14.08 10.89
N HIS A 197 11.87 13.09 11.35
CA HIS A 197 12.17 11.68 11.16
C HIS A 197 10.90 10.81 11.19
N ARG A 198 10.72 9.97 10.17
CA ARG A 198 9.54 9.10 10.00
C ARG A 198 9.32 8.09 11.12
N ASP A 199 10.39 7.62 11.78
CA ASP A 199 10.26 6.62 12.85
C ASP A 199 9.62 7.16 14.13
N TRP A 200 9.42 8.48 14.23
CA TRP A 200 8.80 9.15 15.39
C TRP A 200 7.29 8.92 15.46
N GLU A 201 6.86 7.67 15.22
CA GLU A 201 5.45 7.26 15.16
C GLU A 201 4.74 7.34 16.52
N MET A 202 5.49 7.18 17.62
CA MET A 202 4.99 7.21 19.00
C MET A 202 6.06 7.77 19.96
N ASP A 203 5.64 8.10 21.19
CA ASP A 203 6.49 8.68 22.24
C ASP A 203 7.81 7.93 22.49
N SER A 204 7.77 6.59 22.52
CA SER A 204 8.96 5.77 22.78
C SER A 204 10.00 5.78 21.65
N LYS A 205 9.65 6.34 20.48
CA LYS A 205 10.56 6.52 19.34
C LYS A 205 11.12 7.94 19.24
N MET A 206 10.62 8.86 20.06
CA MET A 206 11.04 10.25 20.05
C MET A 206 12.43 10.43 20.70
N PRO A 207 13.23 11.41 20.25
CA PRO A 207 14.43 11.81 20.98
C PRO A 207 14.06 12.30 22.38
N LYS A 208 14.90 11.96 23.37
CA LYS A 208 14.67 12.37 24.76
C LYS A 208 14.66 13.91 24.87
N ARG A 209 13.81 14.44 25.75
CA ARG A 209 13.69 15.88 26.05
C ARG A 209 13.31 16.74 24.82
N THR A 210 12.58 16.16 23.87
CA THR A 210 12.02 16.89 22.73
C THR A 210 10.75 17.65 23.11
N ARG A 211 10.47 18.74 22.38
CA ARG A 211 9.18 19.46 22.44
C ARG A 211 8.23 19.07 21.30
N CYS A 212 8.73 18.33 20.29
CA CYS A 212 7.89 17.85 19.19
C CYS A 212 6.91 16.78 19.68
N LYS A 213 5.77 16.72 19.00
CA LYS A 213 4.83 15.61 19.14
C LYS A 213 5.22 14.49 18.20
N ASP A 214 5.02 13.25 18.65
CA ASP A 214 5.07 12.08 17.78
C ASP A 214 3.93 12.10 16.75
N ILE A 215 4.08 11.35 15.66
CA ILE A 215 3.13 11.32 14.54
C ILE A 215 1.72 10.93 15.02
N ALA A 216 1.58 9.94 15.91
CA ALA A 216 0.25 9.55 16.41
C ALA A 216 -0.46 10.70 17.15
N ARG A 217 0.29 11.49 17.92
CA ARG A 217 -0.25 12.72 18.54
C ARG A 217 -0.61 13.77 17.52
N GLN A 218 0.22 14.01 16.51
CA GLN A 218 -0.10 14.97 15.44
C GLN A 218 -1.38 14.57 14.67
N LEU A 219 -1.63 13.27 14.48
CA LEU A 219 -2.88 12.78 13.87
C LEU A 219 -4.12 13.16 14.69
N VAL A 220 -4.05 13.09 16.00
CA VAL A 220 -5.23 13.27 16.87
C VAL A 220 -5.41 14.72 17.32
N GLU A 221 -4.31 15.45 17.50
CA GLU A 221 -4.31 16.76 18.16
C GLU A 221 -4.14 17.95 17.21
N ASP A 222 -3.46 17.77 16.07
CA ASP A 222 -3.03 18.87 15.20
C ASP A 222 -3.76 18.86 13.85
N GLU A 223 -3.79 20.00 13.16
CA GLU A 223 -4.32 20.07 11.80
C GLU A 223 -3.25 19.72 10.76
N PRO A 224 -3.59 19.00 9.68
CA PRO A 224 -4.95 18.57 9.30
C PRO A 224 -5.46 17.29 9.98
N GLY A 225 -4.61 16.56 10.71
CA GLY A 225 -4.92 15.22 11.23
C GLY A 225 -6.21 15.14 12.03
N LYS A 226 -6.38 16.05 13.01
CA LYS A 226 -7.56 16.10 13.87
C LYS A 226 -8.84 16.33 13.06
N ASN A 227 -8.79 16.94 11.88
CA ASN A 227 -10.00 17.23 11.09
C ASN A 227 -10.33 16.16 10.04
N LEU A 228 -9.55 15.07 9.96
CA LEU A 228 -9.86 13.94 9.09
C LEU A 228 -11.19 13.29 9.48
N ASN A 229 -12.07 13.11 8.51
CA ASN A 229 -13.35 12.42 8.66
C ASN A 229 -13.18 10.91 8.71
N VAL A 230 -12.25 10.34 7.93
CA VAL A 230 -12.05 8.89 7.86
C VAL A 230 -10.57 8.56 8.01
N ILE A 231 -10.25 7.68 8.95
CA ILE A 231 -8.90 7.17 9.20
C ILE A 231 -9.01 5.65 9.33
N LEU A 232 -8.55 4.90 8.32
CA LEU A 232 -8.63 3.44 8.30
C LEU A 232 -7.25 2.81 8.06
N GLY A 233 -6.88 1.84 8.90
CA GLY A 233 -5.68 1.04 8.70
C GLY A 233 -5.25 0.27 9.95
N GLY A 234 -3.95 0.05 10.10
CA GLY A 234 -3.36 -0.56 11.29
C GLY A 234 -2.82 0.46 12.31
N GLY A 235 -2.10 -0.05 13.31
CA GLY A 235 -1.31 0.75 14.25
C GLY A 235 -1.94 1.02 15.61
N LEU A 236 -3.00 0.30 16.01
CA LEU A 236 -3.71 0.50 17.28
C LEU A 236 -2.77 0.58 18.51
N ALA A 237 -1.69 -0.20 18.52
CA ALA A 237 -0.77 -0.22 19.65
C ALA A 237 -0.04 1.13 19.84
N TYR A 238 0.12 1.93 18.79
CA TYR A 238 0.81 3.23 18.82
C TYR A 238 -0.07 4.34 19.44
N PHE A 239 -1.37 4.07 19.62
CA PHE A 239 -2.35 5.01 20.18
C PHE A 239 -2.71 4.69 21.62
N LYS A 240 -2.33 3.52 22.15
CA LYS A 240 -2.67 3.07 23.50
C LYS A 240 -1.47 3.01 24.42
N ASP A 241 -1.70 3.40 25.68
CA ASP A 241 -0.74 3.20 26.76
C ASP A 241 -0.49 1.71 27.04
N LYS A 242 0.78 1.35 27.28
CA LYS A 242 1.19 -0.03 27.55
C LYS A 242 0.56 -0.64 28.81
N GLN A 243 0.18 0.20 29.80
CA GLN A 243 -0.51 -0.24 31.02
C GLN A 243 -1.99 -0.58 30.77
N ARG A 244 -2.55 -0.18 29.62
CA ARG A 244 -3.95 -0.42 29.25
C ARG A 244 -4.14 -1.65 28.34
N GLY A 245 -3.10 -2.48 28.20
CA GLY A 245 -3.09 -3.70 27.40
C GLY A 245 -3.07 -3.47 25.89
N GLY A 246 -2.16 -4.16 25.19
CA GLY A 246 -2.02 -4.08 23.73
C GLY A 246 -1.48 -2.75 23.19
N GLY A 247 -1.06 -1.84 24.07
CA GLY A 247 -0.44 -0.56 23.73
C GLY A 247 1.09 -0.59 23.77
N LYS A 248 1.72 0.35 23.07
CA LYS A 248 3.17 0.59 23.04
C LYS A 248 3.57 1.94 23.62
N ARG A 249 2.61 2.84 23.89
CA ARG A 249 2.91 4.16 24.47
C ARG A 249 3.36 4.06 25.92
N SER A 250 4.18 5.01 26.36
CA SER A 250 4.73 5.09 27.71
C SER A 250 4.54 6.44 28.41
N ASP A 251 3.78 7.33 27.80
CA ASP A 251 3.48 8.69 28.27
C ASP A 251 2.12 8.80 28.99
N GLY A 252 1.43 7.69 29.22
CA GLY A 252 0.13 7.66 29.89
C GLY A 252 -1.05 8.04 28.99
N LEU A 253 -0.83 8.32 27.71
CA LEU A 253 -1.88 8.77 26.80
C LEU A 253 -2.63 7.60 26.15
N ASP A 254 -3.95 7.80 26.01
CA ASP A 254 -4.82 6.98 25.18
C ASP A 254 -5.42 7.87 24.09
N LEU A 255 -4.81 7.85 22.92
CA LEU A 255 -5.13 8.74 21.81
C LEU A 255 -6.45 8.34 21.13
N VAL A 256 -6.87 7.07 21.24
CA VAL A 256 -8.21 6.64 20.79
C VAL A 256 -9.28 7.29 21.66
N ASP A 257 -9.10 7.29 22.98
CA ASP A 257 -10.03 7.95 23.89
C ASP A 257 -10.06 9.47 23.70
N GLN A 258 -8.91 10.09 23.44
CA GLN A 258 -8.83 11.52 23.13
C GLN A 258 -9.56 11.86 21.83
N TRP A 259 -9.28 11.11 20.75
CA TRP A 259 -9.98 11.26 19.48
C TRP A 259 -11.50 11.10 19.67
N LYS A 260 -11.93 10.11 20.45
CA LYS A 260 -13.34 9.95 20.79
C LYS A 260 -13.89 11.21 21.46
N LYS A 261 -13.25 11.71 22.52
CA LYS A 261 -13.76 12.89 23.25
C LYS A 261 -13.91 14.12 22.36
N ASP A 262 -13.06 14.28 21.36
CA ASP A 262 -13.06 15.45 20.48
C ASP A 262 -14.17 15.41 19.40
N LYS A 263 -14.53 14.24 18.85
CA LYS A 263 -15.49 14.16 17.74
C LYS A 263 -16.95 14.07 18.18
N LYS A 264 -17.88 14.54 17.37
CA LYS A 264 -19.33 14.21 17.46
C LYS A 264 -19.71 13.26 16.32
N ASN A 265 -20.83 12.53 16.45
CA ASN A 265 -21.32 11.59 15.42
C ASN A 265 -20.22 10.63 14.90
N ARG A 266 -19.47 10.05 15.84
CA ARG A 266 -18.23 9.31 15.57
C ARG A 266 -18.40 7.80 15.76
N LYS A 267 -17.55 7.03 15.07
CA LYS A 267 -17.39 5.59 15.29
C LYS A 267 -15.90 5.23 15.40
N PHE A 268 -15.60 4.37 16.36
CA PHE A 268 -14.30 3.69 16.44
C PHE A 268 -14.55 2.20 16.25
N VAL A 269 -13.81 1.57 15.34
CA VAL A 269 -13.94 0.14 15.02
C VAL A 269 -12.58 -0.53 15.00
N GLY A 270 -12.54 -1.79 15.42
CA GLY A 270 -11.32 -2.62 15.49
C GLY A 270 -11.40 -3.92 14.69
N SER A 271 -12.51 -4.18 14.00
CA SER A 271 -12.72 -5.39 13.20
C SER A 271 -13.47 -5.12 11.89
N ARG A 272 -13.40 -6.08 10.97
CA ARG A 272 -14.16 -6.10 9.72
C ARG A 272 -15.66 -6.08 9.97
N GLU A 273 -16.15 -6.91 10.90
CA GLU A 273 -17.57 -6.97 11.24
C GLU A 273 -18.08 -5.61 11.73
N GLU A 274 -17.34 -4.96 12.63
CA GLU A 274 -17.69 -3.64 13.13
C GLU A 274 -17.67 -2.58 12.02
N LEU A 275 -16.71 -2.65 11.09
CA LEU A 275 -16.62 -1.74 9.94
C LEU A 275 -17.84 -1.88 9.02
N LEU A 276 -18.21 -3.12 8.66
CA LEU A 276 -19.32 -3.39 7.76
C LEU A 276 -20.69 -3.13 8.40
N ALA A 277 -20.77 -3.10 9.73
CA ALA A 277 -21.98 -2.76 10.46
C ALA A 277 -22.22 -1.24 10.63
N ILE A 278 -21.33 -0.40 10.10
CA ILE A 278 -21.46 1.06 10.23
C ILE A 278 -22.64 1.55 9.39
N ASP A 279 -23.54 2.30 10.04
CA ASP A 279 -24.47 3.18 9.32
C ASP A 279 -23.67 4.36 8.76
N THR A 280 -23.25 4.22 7.50
CA THR A 280 -22.46 5.26 6.82
C THR A 280 -23.25 6.54 6.77
N ASN A 281 -24.59 6.53 6.69
CA ASN A 281 -25.46 7.72 6.64
C ASN A 281 -25.53 8.55 7.94
N LYS A 282 -25.07 8.03 9.09
CA LYS A 282 -25.08 8.76 10.37
C LYS A 282 -23.69 9.02 10.95
N THR A 283 -22.65 8.53 10.30
CA THR A 283 -21.27 8.62 10.81
C THR A 283 -20.55 9.78 10.13
N GLU A 284 -20.12 10.79 10.89
CA GLU A 284 -19.32 11.92 10.36
C GLU A 284 -17.82 11.71 10.50
N TYR A 285 -17.41 10.98 11.53
CA TYR A 285 -16.02 10.68 11.85
C TYR A 285 -15.85 9.19 12.11
N LEU A 286 -14.90 8.56 11.42
CA LEU A 286 -14.59 7.15 11.54
C LEU A 286 -13.08 6.96 11.77
N LEU A 287 -12.74 6.29 12.87
CA LEU A 287 -11.40 5.78 13.14
C LEU A 287 -11.44 4.25 13.22
N GLY A 288 -10.87 3.59 12.22
CA GLY A 288 -10.75 2.13 12.15
C GLY A 288 -9.30 1.70 12.28
N LEU A 289 -8.95 1.01 13.37
CA LEU A 289 -7.60 0.50 13.62
C LEU A 289 -7.64 -1.02 13.81
N PHE A 290 -7.33 -1.77 12.75
CA PHE A 290 -7.63 -3.21 12.63
C PHE A 290 -6.48 -4.14 13.04
N SER A 291 -5.33 -3.58 13.39
CA SER A 291 -4.15 -4.31 13.85
C SER A 291 -3.38 -3.47 14.86
N GLY A 292 -2.65 -4.13 15.77
CA GLY A 292 -1.72 -3.44 16.69
C GLY A 292 -0.55 -2.79 15.96
N ASP A 293 -0.19 -3.33 14.80
CA ASP A 293 0.88 -2.86 13.92
C ASP A 293 0.32 -2.68 12.50
N HIS A 294 1.11 -2.89 11.44
CA HIS A 294 0.58 -3.04 10.08
C HIS A 294 -0.55 -4.08 10.02
N MET A 295 -1.44 -3.95 9.03
CA MET A 295 -2.40 -5.01 8.72
C MET A 295 -1.67 -6.24 8.18
N SER A 296 -2.32 -7.40 8.25
CA SER A 296 -1.79 -8.62 7.64
C SER A 296 -1.62 -8.44 6.13
N TYR A 297 -0.68 -9.17 5.53
CA TYR A 297 -0.70 -9.35 4.09
C TYR A 297 -2.03 -9.97 3.66
N GLU A 298 -2.55 -9.55 2.52
CA GLU A 298 -3.81 -9.97 1.96
C GLU A 298 -3.84 -11.48 1.68
N LEU A 299 -2.72 -12.06 1.25
CA LEU A 299 -2.60 -13.52 1.07
C LEU A 299 -2.85 -14.30 2.36
N TYR A 300 -2.61 -13.68 3.51
CA TYR A 300 -2.80 -14.26 4.85
C TYR A 300 -3.71 -13.39 5.72
N ARG A 301 -4.66 -12.67 5.11
CA ARG A 301 -5.53 -11.75 5.84
C ARG A 301 -6.34 -12.52 6.87
N GLN A 302 -6.30 -12.05 8.10
CA GLN A 302 -7.12 -12.62 9.17
C GLN A 302 -8.58 -12.20 8.93
N GLU A 303 -9.53 -13.11 9.13
CA GLU A 303 -10.96 -12.85 8.87
C GLU A 303 -11.49 -11.58 9.56
N LYS A 304 -10.95 -11.27 10.75
CA LYS A 304 -11.30 -10.08 11.53
C LYS A 304 -10.79 -8.76 10.94
N GLN A 305 -9.88 -8.77 9.96
CA GLN A 305 -9.38 -7.56 9.31
C GLN A 305 -10.13 -7.32 7.99
N PRO A 306 -10.62 -6.09 7.74
CA PRO A 306 -11.23 -5.74 6.46
C PRO A 306 -10.19 -5.80 5.35
N SER A 307 -10.63 -6.06 4.12
CA SER A 307 -9.78 -5.89 2.94
C SER A 307 -9.55 -4.40 2.64
N LEU A 308 -8.64 -4.09 1.71
CA LEU A 308 -8.47 -2.71 1.27
C LEU A 308 -9.75 -2.21 0.59
N VAL A 309 -10.42 -3.07 -0.18
CA VAL A 309 -11.72 -2.80 -0.80
C VAL A 309 -12.78 -2.42 0.26
N ASP A 310 -12.96 -3.23 1.31
CA ASP A 310 -13.92 -2.96 2.40
C ASP A 310 -13.70 -1.55 3.00
N MET A 311 -12.43 -1.17 3.21
CA MET A 311 -12.08 0.14 3.77
C MET A 311 -12.34 1.29 2.79
N VAL A 312 -11.99 1.13 1.52
CA VAL A 312 -12.17 2.17 0.48
C VAL A 312 -13.65 2.45 0.24
N VAL A 313 -14.47 1.41 0.09
CA VAL A 313 -15.92 1.54 -0.09
C VAL A 313 -16.52 2.32 1.08
N THR A 314 -16.24 1.88 2.31
CA THR A 314 -16.73 2.54 3.53
C THR A 314 -16.30 4.00 3.61
N ALA A 315 -15.03 4.29 3.27
CA ALA A 315 -14.50 5.64 3.31
C ALA A 315 -15.22 6.57 2.32
N ILE A 316 -15.38 6.14 1.06
CA ILE A 316 -16.06 6.93 0.03
C ILE A 316 -17.52 7.18 0.41
N GLU A 317 -18.24 6.18 0.92
CA GLU A 317 -19.63 6.35 1.36
C GLU A 317 -19.80 7.38 2.48
N ILE A 318 -18.86 7.43 3.43
CA ILE A 318 -18.88 8.43 4.50
C ILE A 318 -18.55 9.81 3.94
N LEU A 319 -17.49 9.92 3.13
CA LEU A 319 -16.95 11.19 2.64
C LEU A 319 -17.86 11.88 1.62
N ARG A 320 -18.45 11.13 0.68
CA ARG A 320 -19.27 11.68 -0.42
C ARG A 320 -20.55 12.40 0.03
N ARG A 321 -20.95 12.22 1.29
CA ARG A 321 -22.17 12.85 1.84
C ARG A 321 -21.97 14.31 2.21
N ARG A 322 -20.74 14.82 2.26
CA ARG A 322 -20.49 16.27 2.44
C ARG A 322 -20.65 16.99 1.10
N GLY A 323 -21.37 18.11 1.12
CA GLY A 323 -21.77 18.84 -0.09
C GLY A 323 -20.61 19.42 -0.90
N ASP A 324 -19.51 19.77 -0.23
CA ASP A 324 -18.36 20.48 -0.81
C ASP A 324 -17.32 19.56 -1.48
N GLY A 325 -17.62 18.27 -1.59
CA GLY A 325 -16.71 17.26 -2.15
C GLY A 325 -15.75 16.66 -1.13
N PHE A 326 -14.84 15.79 -1.59
CA PHE A 326 -13.90 15.11 -0.71
C PHE A 326 -12.52 14.85 -1.30
N ALA A 327 -11.53 14.74 -0.43
CA ALA A 327 -10.17 14.32 -0.77
C ALA A 327 -9.78 13.06 0.03
N LEU A 328 -9.37 12.01 -0.68
CA LEU A 328 -9.04 10.71 -0.10
C LEU A 328 -7.67 10.24 -0.58
N MET A 329 -6.85 9.75 0.35
CA MET A 329 -5.64 8.99 0.02
C MET A 329 -5.88 7.52 0.36
N VAL A 330 -5.51 6.62 -0.55
CA VAL A 330 -5.57 5.16 -0.36
C VAL A 330 -4.19 4.57 -0.61
N GLU A 331 -3.68 3.77 0.31
CA GLU A 331 -2.35 3.17 0.21
C GLU A 331 -2.41 1.63 0.22
N GLY A 332 -1.89 1.02 -0.85
CA GLY A 332 -1.49 -0.39 -0.88
C GLY A 332 -0.09 -0.57 -0.28
N GLY A 333 0.09 -0.24 0.99
CA GLY A 333 1.43 -0.02 1.55
C GLY A 333 2.20 -1.27 1.96
N ARG A 334 1.58 -2.45 1.87
CA ARG A 334 2.26 -3.74 2.11
C ARG A 334 2.94 -4.27 0.84
N ILE A 335 2.74 -3.65 -0.34
CA ILE A 335 3.47 -3.99 -1.57
C ILE A 335 4.98 -3.85 -1.32
N ASP A 336 5.39 -2.68 -0.81
CA ASP A 336 6.76 -2.36 -0.40
C ASP A 336 7.36 -3.39 0.56
N HIS A 337 6.64 -3.73 1.63
CA HIS A 337 7.10 -4.72 2.60
C HIS A 337 7.31 -6.11 1.97
N GLY A 338 6.42 -6.53 1.06
CA GLY A 338 6.57 -7.79 0.33
C GLY A 338 7.85 -7.82 -0.50
N HIS A 339 8.20 -6.70 -1.14
CA HIS A 339 9.45 -6.55 -1.86
C HIS A 339 10.67 -6.48 -0.96
N HIS A 340 10.63 -5.73 0.15
CA HIS A 340 11.72 -5.71 1.14
C HIS A 340 12.02 -7.09 1.72
N GLU A 341 11.01 -7.95 1.85
CA GLU A 341 11.17 -9.34 2.28
C GLU A 341 11.63 -10.28 1.14
N ASN A 342 11.80 -9.79 -0.09
CA ASN A 342 12.02 -10.58 -1.31
C ASN A 342 10.95 -11.67 -1.51
N ARG A 343 9.69 -11.37 -1.14
CA ARG A 343 8.54 -12.27 -1.26
C ARG A 343 7.58 -11.75 -2.31
N ALA A 344 7.95 -11.95 -3.58
CA ALA A 344 7.19 -11.46 -4.73
C ALA A 344 5.70 -11.82 -4.65
N ALA A 345 5.34 -13.05 -4.30
CA ALA A 345 3.94 -13.47 -4.16
C ALA A 345 3.09 -12.55 -3.24
N LEU A 346 3.69 -12.03 -2.16
CA LEU A 346 3.03 -11.09 -1.27
C LEU A 346 2.85 -9.73 -1.94
N ALA A 347 3.92 -9.17 -2.50
CA ALA A 347 3.87 -7.88 -3.19
C ALA A 347 2.88 -7.90 -4.38
N LEU A 348 2.85 -8.99 -5.16
CA LEU A 348 1.95 -9.12 -6.30
C LEU A 348 0.49 -9.25 -5.86
N ARG A 349 0.21 -9.99 -4.77
CA ARG A 349 -1.15 -10.09 -4.20
C ARG A 349 -1.65 -8.75 -3.65
N GLU A 350 -0.79 -8.01 -2.95
CA GLU A 350 -1.11 -6.66 -2.45
C GLU A 350 -1.41 -5.68 -3.58
N THR A 351 -0.66 -5.77 -4.68
CA THR A 351 -0.90 -4.93 -5.87
C THR A 351 -2.21 -5.28 -6.55
N ALA A 352 -2.55 -6.58 -6.64
CA ALA A 352 -3.85 -7.01 -7.14
C ALA A 352 -5.01 -6.48 -6.26
N GLU A 353 -4.84 -6.50 -4.94
CA GLU A 353 -5.81 -5.93 -4.00
C GLU A 353 -5.97 -4.40 -4.16
N LEU A 354 -4.87 -3.67 -4.40
CA LEU A 354 -4.93 -2.25 -4.75
C LEU A 354 -5.70 -2.02 -6.05
N SER A 355 -5.49 -2.86 -7.07
CA SER A 355 -6.26 -2.81 -8.32
C SER A 355 -7.75 -3.04 -8.07
N ASP A 356 -8.13 -4.00 -7.23
CA ASP A 356 -9.53 -4.26 -6.90
C ASP A 356 -10.15 -3.08 -6.11
N ALA A 357 -9.39 -2.46 -5.21
CA ALA A 357 -9.82 -1.26 -4.49
C ALA A 357 -10.00 -0.03 -5.40
N VAL A 358 -9.14 0.14 -6.41
CA VAL A 358 -9.32 1.15 -7.45
C VAL A 358 -10.60 0.89 -8.24
N ALA A 359 -10.85 -0.36 -8.66
CA ALA A 359 -12.06 -0.72 -9.39
C ALA A 359 -13.32 -0.39 -8.58
N ALA A 360 -13.36 -0.78 -7.30
CA ALA A 360 -14.47 -0.50 -6.40
C ALA A 360 -14.70 1.01 -6.20
N ALA A 361 -13.64 1.82 -6.14
CA ALA A 361 -13.79 3.27 -6.03
C ALA A 361 -14.39 3.89 -7.29
N LEU A 362 -14.01 3.42 -8.48
CA LEU A 362 -14.56 3.91 -9.76
C LEU A 362 -16.06 3.63 -9.89
N GLU A 363 -16.57 2.58 -9.26
CA GLU A 363 -18.01 2.28 -9.22
C GLU A 363 -18.80 3.22 -8.30
N LEU A 364 -18.12 3.95 -7.40
CA LEU A 364 -18.76 4.78 -6.36
C LEU A 364 -18.71 6.28 -6.63
N VAL A 365 -18.03 6.71 -7.70
CA VAL A 365 -17.79 8.13 -8.02
C VAL A 365 -18.17 8.46 -9.46
N ASP A 366 -18.49 9.72 -9.70
CA ASP A 366 -18.67 10.25 -11.06
C ASP A 366 -17.35 10.83 -11.56
N LEU A 367 -16.80 10.26 -12.64
CA LEU A 367 -15.54 10.72 -13.23
C LEU A 367 -15.65 12.10 -13.89
N GLN A 368 -16.88 12.62 -14.10
CA GLN A 368 -17.07 13.99 -14.58
C GLN A 368 -16.75 15.04 -13.51
N ASP A 369 -16.75 14.68 -12.23
CA ASP A 369 -16.40 15.58 -11.12
C ASP A 369 -15.34 15.01 -10.17
N THR A 370 -14.81 13.81 -10.43
CA THR A 370 -13.85 13.14 -9.55
C THR A 370 -12.53 12.84 -10.26
N LEU A 371 -11.44 13.43 -9.75
CA LEU A 371 -10.09 13.09 -10.18
C LEU A 371 -9.59 11.86 -9.41
N VAL A 372 -9.31 10.77 -10.13
CA VAL A 372 -8.68 9.57 -9.57
C VAL A 372 -7.27 9.44 -10.12
N LEU A 373 -6.29 9.34 -9.22
CA LEU A 373 -4.87 9.15 -9.54
C LEU A 373 -4.40 7.83 -8.96
N VAL A 374 -3.61 7.07 -9.72
CA VAL A 374 -2.85 5.92 -9.22
C VAL A 374 -1.37 6.16 -9.49
N THR A 375 -0.54 6.00 -8.47
CA THR A 375 0.89 6.18 -8.59
C THR A 375 1.65 5.31 -7.59
N ALA A 376 2.97 5.38 -7.66
CA ALA A 376 3.88 4.81 -6.68
C ALA A 376 4.80 5.91 -6.16
N ASP A 377 5.24 5.77 -4.93
CA ASP A 377 6.14 6.71 -4.27
C ASP A 377 7.61 6.46 -4.66
N HIS A 378 7.97 5.19 -4.86
CA HIS A 378 9.19 4.70 -5.51
C HIS A 378 9.00 3.29 -6.09
N SER A 379 10.09 2.74 -6.65
CA SER A 379 10.16 1.35 -7.16
C SER A 379 10.91 0.46 -6.17
N HIS A 380 10.97 -0.83 -6.45
CA HIS A 380 11.94 -1.78 -5.90
C HIS A 380 12.93 -2.26 -6.96
N SER A 381 14.00 -2.93 -6.53
CA SER A 381 14.92 -3.67 -7.40
C SER A 381 14.34 -5.04 -7.79
N PHE A 382 13.05 -5.07 -8.14
CA PHE A 382 12.34 -6.25 -8.59
C PHE A 382 12.38 -6.33 -10.12
N THR A 383 12.81 -7.46 -10.65
CA THR A 383 12.95 -7.71 -12.09
C THR A 383 12.18 -8.95 -12.48
N LEU A 384 11.61 -8.95 -13.69
CA LEU A 384 11.18 -10.17 -14.36
C LEU A 384 12.34 -10.66 -15.23
N ASN A 385 12.83 -11.86 -14.97
CA ASN A 385 13.91 -12.50 -15.72
C ASN A 385 13.35 -13.27 -16.92
N GLY A 386 14.15 -13.32 -18.00
CA GLY A 386 13.78 -13.95 -19.27
C GLY A 386 14.58 -15.21 -19.55
N TYR A 387 14.05 -16.18 -20.31
CA TYR A 387 12.93 -16.05 -21.28
C TYR A 387 11.85 -17.15 -21.13
N PRO A 388 10.90 -17.03 -20.18
CA PRO A 388 9.82 -18.01 -20.05
C PRO A 388 8.82 -17.94 -21.21
N ALA A 389 8.14 -19.05 -21.49
CA ALA A 389 7.00 -19.08 -22.40
C ALA A 389 5.83 -18.23 -21.88
N ARG A 390 4.99 -17.74 -22.79
CA ARG A 390 3.69 -17.11 -22.47
C ARG A 390 2.87 -18.06 -21.57
N GLY A 391 2.18 -17.57 -20.56
CA GLY A 391 1.44 -18.40 -19.60
C GLY A 391 2.29 -19.17 -18.59
N ASN A 392 3.62 -19.02 -18.60
CA ASN A 392 4.44 -19.54 -17.51
C ASN A 392 4.02 -18.88 -16.18
N PRO A 393 3.88 -19.63 -15.08
CA PRO A 393 3.57 -19.03 -13.80
C PRO A 393 4.55 -17.90 -13.48
N ILE A 394 4.04 -16.70 -13.21
CA ILE A 394 4.88 -15.51 -12.95
C ILE A 394 5.74 -15.64 -11.69
N LEU A 395 5.38 -16.56 -10.79
CA LEU A 395 6.16 -16.94 -9.60
C LEU A 395 6.98 -18.22 -9.82
N GLY A 396 7.00 -18.74 -11.05
CA GLY A 396 7.63 -20.00 -11.43
C GLY A 396 9.08 -19.86 -11.90
N VAL A 397 9.64 -20.98 -12.34
CA VAL A 397 10.98 -21.05 -12.96
C VAL A 397 10.87 -20.56 -14.41
N ALA A 398 11.76 -19.67 -14.83
CA ALA A 398 11.84 -19.21 -16.20
C ALA A 398 12.74 -20.08 -17.08
N GLY A 399 13.77 -20.70 -16.49
CA GLY A 399 14.65 -21.62 -17.19
C GLY A 399 15.83 -22.08 -16.35
N LEU A 400 16.81 -22.69 -17.01
CA LEU A 400 18.10 -23.04 -16.42
C LEU A 400 19.17 -22.07 -16.91
N SER A 401 20.04 -21.63 -16.01
CA SER A 401 21.18 -20.78 -16.35
C SER A 401 22.22 -21.58 -17.14
N GLU A 402 22.69 -21.03 -18.26
CA GLU A 402 23.73 -21.65 -19.08
C GLU A 402 25.10 -21.74 -18.39
N LYS A 403 25.31 -20.97 -17.32
CA LYS A 403 26.61 -20.88 -16.63
C LYS A 403 26.81 -21.96 -15.56
N ASP A 404 25.78 -22.24 -14.79
CA ASP A 404 25.82 -23.12 -13.62
C ASP A 404 24.77 -24.24 -13.66
N GLY A 405 23.89 -24.25 -14.67
CA GLY A 405 22.83 -25.25 -14.82
C GLY A 405 21.73 -25.16 -13.78
N LEU A 406 21.70 -24.11 -12.95
CA LEU A 406 20.71 -23.94 -11.89
C LEU A 406 19.45 -23.23 -12.41
N PRO A 407 18.26 -23.54 -11.85
CA PRO A 407 17.04 -22.84 -12.21
C PRO A 407 17.08 -21.38 -11.76
N TYR A 408 16.53 -20.49 -12.58
CA TYR A 408 16.23 -19.10 -12.20
C TYR A 408 14.73 -18.83 -12.36
N THR A 409 14.17 -18.02 -11.46
CA THR A 409 12.75 -17.66 -11.51
C THR A 409 12.47 -16.64 -12.59
N THR A 410 11.22 -16.62 -13.07
CA THR A 410 10.68 -15.50 -13.84
C THR A 410 10.85 -14.18 -13.13
#